data_AF-A0A2J8IIB8-F1
#
_entry.id   AF-A0A2J8IIB8-F1
#
_cell.length_a   1.000
_cell.length_b   1.000
_cell.length_c   1.000
_cell.angle_alpha   90.00
_cell.angle_beta   90.00
_cell.angle_gamma   90.00
#
_symmetry.space_group_name_H-M   'P 1'
#
loop_
_entity.id
_entity.type
_entity.pdbx_description
1 polymer ?
#
loop_
_entity_poly.entity_id
_entity_poly.type
_entity_poly.pdbx_seq_one_letter_code
_entity_poly.pdbx_strand_id
1 'polypeptide(L)'
;MSGVSQSMDARAAALGFAQRRSWVFYSWWYPAVLGLAGAVHAGLALAVGGDAELGTVLMILGAALSAAGWAVTAKPRFTRKHPRPASDIPRVDQGIRITPGIIWTLLGGTALIVLALVLFTPKGASPETLPVLGLLVTFAAGISAGLAYVRRLMANSADLYARWLHRKQGGQR
;
A
#
# COMPACT_ATOMS: atom_id res chain seq x y z
N MET A 1 -39.37 8.18 3.64
CA MET A 1 -38.36 7.66 2.68
C MET A 1 -37.16 8.59 2.46
N SER A 2 -37.16 9.85 2.94
CA SER A 2 -36.04 10.81 2.75
C SER A 2 -34.78 10.55 3.59
N GLY A 3 -34.89 9.90 4.75
CA GLY A 3 -33.71 9.64 5.61
C GLY A 3 -32.75 8.57 5.07
N VAL A 4 -33.26 7.58 4.33
CA VAL A 4 -32.44 6.48 3.78
C VAL A 4 -31.57 6.99 2.63
N SER A 5 -32.12 7.78 1.71
CA SER A 5 -31.36 8.36 0.59
C SER A 5 -30.25 9.29 1.08
N GLN A 6 -30.55 10.16 2.06
CA GLN A 6 -29.55 11.07 2.63
C GLN A 6 -28.40 10.33 3.34
N SER A 7 -28.69 9.22 4.03
CA SER A 7 -27.67 8.38 4.68
C SER A 7 -26.79 7.65 3.67
N MET A 8 -27.37 7.19 2.55
CA MET A 8 -26.64 6.55 1.46
C MET A 8 -25.72 7.53 0.73
N ASP A 9 -26.19 8.75 0.48
CA ASP A 9 -25.39 9.80 -0.16
C ASP A 9 -24.17 10.19 0.69
N ALA A 10 -24.36 10.31 2.01
CA ALA A 10 -23.27 10.59 2.94
C ALA A 10 -22.23 9.47 2.97
N ARG A 11 -22.67 8.21 2.97
CA ARG A 11 -21.77 7.04 2.93
C ARG A 11 -21.00 6.96 1.60
N ALA A 12 -21.68 7.17 0.48
CA ALA A 12 -21.05 7.17 -0.84
C ALA A 12 -19.97 8.27 -0.95
N ALA A 13 -20.24 9.46 -0.42
CA ALA A 13 -19.27 10.56 -0.37
C ALA A 13 -18.05 10.24 0.52
N ALA A 14 -18.27 9.63 1.69
CA ALA A 14 -17.19 9.21 2.59
C ALA A 14 -16.29 8.14 1.95
N LEU A 15 -16.87 7.15 1.28
CA LEU A 15 -16.12 6.13 0.55
C LEU A 15 -15.37 6.74 -0.65
N GLY A 16 -15.99 7.66 -1.39
CA GLY A 16 -15.32 8.40 -2.46
C GLY A 16 -14.11 9.20 -1.96
N PHE A 17 -14.21 9.79 -0.77
CA PHE A 17 -13.08 10.45 -0.10
C PHE A 17 -11.94 9.46 0.21
N ALA A 18 -12.27 8.31 0.78
CA ALA A 18 -11.31 7.25 1.08
C ALA A 18 -10.66 6.69 -0.18
N GLN A 19 -11.42 6.45 -1.26
CA GLN A 19 -10.92 6.02 -2.57
C GLN A 19 -9.91 6.99 -3.18
N ARG A 20 -10.19 8.29 -3.13
CA ARG A 20 -9.23 9.31 -3.57
C ARG A 20 -7.93 9.21 -2.77
N ARG A 21 -8.03 9.07 -1.45
CA ARG A 21 -6.86 8.96 -0.56
C ARG A 21 -6.10 7.65 -0.77
N SER A 22 -6.77 6.53 -1.07
CA SER A 22 -6.09 5.27 -1.36
C SER A 22 -5.35 5.32 -2.69
N TRP A 23 -5.93 5.95 -3.72
CA TRP A 23 -5.26 6.14 -5.00
C TRP A 23 -4.00 7.02 -4.85
N VAL A 24 -4.12 8.13 -4.11
CA VAL A 24 -2.98 8.99 -3.76
C VAL A 24 -1.90 8.23 -3.00
N PHE A 25 -2.29 7.28 -2.15
CA PHE A 25 -1.34 6.46 -1.39
C PHE A 25 -0.64 5.44 -2.28
N TYR A 26 -1.39 4.66 -3.07
CA TYR A 26 -0.83 3.61 -3.91
C TYR A 26 0.13 4.11 -4.98
N SER A 27 -0.07 5.32 -5.48
CA SER A 27 0.76 5.88 -6.56
C SER A 27 2.24 5.98 -6.19
N TRP A 28 2.57 6.24 -4.92
CA TRP A 28 3.96 6.31 -4.46
C TRP A 28 4.36 5.11 -3.59
N TRP A 29 3.41 4.50 -2.88
CA TRP A 29 3.71 3.41 -1.94
C TRP A 29 4.28 2.17 -2.63
N TYR A 30 3.67 1.68 -3.71
CA TYR A 30 4.17 0.45 -4.36
C TYR A 30 5.58 0.61 -4.95
N PRO A 31 5.90 1.72 -5.65
CA PRO A 31 7.27 2.01 -6.00
C PRO A 31 8.22 2.18 -4.80
N ALA A 32 7.75 2.76 -3.69
CA ALA A 32 8.56 2.86 -2.48
C ALA A 32 8.86 1.48 -1.88
N VAL A 33 7.91 0.53 -1.92
CA VAL A 33 8.14 -0.86 -1.51
C VAL A 33 9.22 -1.52 -2.37
N LEU A 34 9.22 -1.28 -3.68
CA LEU A 34 10.31 -1.73 -4.57
C LEU A 34 11.65 -1.14 -4.13
N GLY A 35 11.69 0.16 -3.84
CA GLY A 35 12.90 0.84 -3.39
C GLY A 35 13.42 0.30 -2.06
N LEU A 36 12.52 0.04 -1.10
CA LEU A 36 12.84 -0.58 0.19
C LEU A 36 13.36 -2.00 0.03
N ALA A 37 12.75 -2.80 -0.86
CA ALA A 37 13.22 -4.15 -1.15
C ALA A 37 14.62 -4.13 -1.80
N GLY A 38 14.88 -3.17 -2.69
CA GLY A 38 16.22 -2.92 -3.24
C GLY A 38 17.25 -2.54 -2.17
N ALA A 39 16.88 -1.64 -1.25
CA ALA A 39 17.75 -1.24 -0.14
C ALA A 39 18.06 -2.41 0.80
N VAL A 40 17.07 -3.25 1.14
CA VAL A 40 17.27 -4.47 1.94
C VAL A 40 18.18 -5.44 1.21
N HIS A 41 17.97 -5.68 -0.08
CA HIS A 41 18.83 -6.53 -0.88
C HIS A 41 20.27 -6.02 -0.89
N ALA A 42 20.49 -4.73 -1.21
CA ALA A 42 21.82 -4.14 -1.26
C ALA A 42 22.54 -4.25 0.10
N GLY A 43 21.83 -3.93 1.20
CA GLY A 43 22.39 -4.02 2.55
C GLY A 43 22.79 -5.45 2.92
N LEU A 44 21.94 -6.43 2.62
CA LEU A 44 22.24 -7.85 2.88
C LEU A 44 23.37 -8.35 1.97
N ALA A 45 23.41 -7.94 0.69
CA ALA A 45 24.46 -8.33 -0.23
C ALA A 45 25.82 -7.82 0.23
N LEU A 46 25.91 -6.54 0.62
CA LEU A 46 27.13 -5.97 1.20
C LEU A 46 27.55 -6.69 2.49
N ALA A 47 26.58 -7.04 3.36
CA ALA A 47 26.86 -7.73 4.62
C ALA A 47 27.47 -9.12 4.42
N VAL A 48 27.18 -9.80 3.31
CA VAL A 48 27.74 -11.12 2.98
C VAL A 48 28.90 -11.06 1.98
N GLY A 49 29.41 -9.86 1.67
CA GLY A 49 30.50 -9.67 0.71
C GLY A 49 30.12 -9.93 -0.75
N GLY A 50 28.83 -9.91 -1.07
CA GLY A 50 28.29 -10.11 -2.42
C GLY A 50 28.12 -8.80 -3.20
N ASP A 51 27.62 -8.94 -4.44
CA ASP A 51 27.33 -7.81 -5.33
C ASP A 51 26.00 -7.12 -4.97
N ALA A 52 26.07 -5.81 -4.77
CA ALA A 52 24.95 -4.95 -4.40
C ALA A 52 24.33 -4.20 -5.59
N GLU A 53 24.81 -4.40 -6.82
CA GLU A 53 24.36 -3.69 -8.02
C GLU A 53 22.84 -3.81 -8.20
N LEU A 54 22.30 -5.04 -8.17
CA LEU A 54 20.86 -5.27 -8.33
C LEU A 54 20.04 -4.52 -7.28
N GLY A 55 20.41 -4.63 -6.01
CA GLY A 55 19.70 -3.94 -4.92
C GLY A 55 19.74 -2.43 -5.07
N THR A 56 20.89 -1.89 -5.49
CA THR A 56 21.09 -0.45 -5.74
C THR A 56 20.24 0.04 -6.91
N VAL A 57 20.20 -0.71 -8.01
CA VAL A 57 19.35 -0.39 -9.17
C VAL A 57 17.88 -0.36 -8.77
N LEU A 58 17.40 -1.37 -8.04
CA LEU A 58 16.01 -1.43 -7.57
C LEU A 58 15.68 -0.29 -6.59
N MET A 59 16.63 0.05 -5.71
CA MET A 59 16.50 1.17 -4.77
C MET A 59 16.30 2.49 -5.53
N ILE A 60 17.17 2.79 -6.50
CA ILE A 60 17.12 4.03 -7.30
C ILE A 60 15.83 4.07 -8.12
N LEU A 61 15.48 2.98 -8.80
CA LEU A 61 14.28 2.90 -9.62
C LEU A 61 13.01 3.09 -8.78
N GLY A 62 12.91 2.40 -7.64
CA GLY A 62 11.78 2.52 -6.71
C GLY A 62 11.65 3.94 -6.15
N ALA A 63 12.76 4.59 -5.80
CA ALA A 63 12.78 5.97 -5.34
C ALA A 63 12.30 6.95 -6.43
N ALA A 64 12.82 6.82 -7.66
CA ALA A 64 12.44 7.67 -8.79
C ALA A 64 10.95 7.52 -9.15
N LEU A 65 10.46 6.28 -9.23
CA LEU A 65 9.05 5.99 -9.51
C LEU A 65 8.13 6.45 -8.35
N SER A 66 8.57 6.31 -7.10
CA SER A 66 7.85 6.82 -5.93
C SER A 66 7.70 8.34 -5.98
N ALA A 67 8.79 9.05 -6.29
CA ALA A 67 8.79 10.50 -6.47
C ALA A 67 7.85 10.92 -7.63
N ALA A 68 7.90 10.23 -8.77
CA ALA A 68 7.01 10.48 -9.89
C ALA A 68 5.53 10.24 -9.52
N GLY A 69 5.23 9.12 -8.86
CA GLY A 69 3.90 8.78 -8.37
C GLY A 69 3.39 9.76 -7.31
N TRP A 70 4.28 10.32 -6.49
CA TRP A 70 3.95 11.43 -5.61
C TRP A 70 3.58 12.69 -6.41
N ALA A 71 4.41 13.07 -7.38
CA ALA A 71 4.23 14.27 -8.20
C ALA A 71 2.93 14.26 -9.01
N VAL A 72 2.62 13.14 -9.67
CA VAL A 72 1.36 12.95 -10.43
C VAL A 72 0.14 13.08 -9.53
N THR A 73 0.29 12.79 -8.23
CA THR A 73 -0.79 12.87 -7.25
C THR A 73 -0.79 14.15 -6.41
N ALA A 74 0.07 15.13 -6.71
CA ALA A 74 0.15 16.39 -5.99
C ALA A 74 -1.20 17.15 -5.98
N LYS A 75 -1.80 17.34 -7.17
CA LYS A 75 -3.09 18.05 -7.29
C LYS A 75 -4.22 17.45 -6.42
N PRO A 76 -4.50 16.14 -6.47
CA PRO A 76 -5.54 15.54 -5.63
C PRO A 76 -5.19 15.45 -4.13
N ARG A 77 -3.91 15.56 -3.73
CA ARG A 77 -3.52 15.69 -2.30
C ARG A 77 -4.00 17.01 -1.70
N PHE A 78 -3.85 18.10 -2.47
CA PHE A 78 -4.11 19.46 -1.98
C PHE A 78 -5.47 20.03 -2.39
N THR A 79 -6.26 19.29 -3.17
CA THR A 79 -7.57 19.78 -3.61
C THR A 79 -8.59 19.84 -2.47
N ARG A 80 -9.35 20.93 -2.40
CA ARG A 80 -10.53 21.09 -1.53
C ARG A 80 -11.85 20.69 -2.21
N LYS A 81 -11.78 20.24 -3.47
CA LYS A 81 -12.95 19.80 -4.23
C LYS A 81 -13.59 18.58 -3.56
N HIS A 82 -14.92 18.55 -3.58
CA HIS A 82 -15.66 17.39 -3.08
C HIS A 82 -15.25 16.13 -3.86
N PRO A 83 -15.02 15.01 -3.18
CA PRO A 83 -14.74 13.75 -3.84
C PRO A 83 -15.97 13.28 -4.63
N ARG A 84 -15.74 12.58 -5.74
CA ARG A 84 -16.83 11.89 -6.43
C ARG A 84 -17.36 10.78 -5.51
N PRO A 85 -18.68 10.64 -5.33
CA PRO A 85 -19.24 9.56 -4.53
C PRO A 85 -18.83 8.20 -5.10
N ALA A 86 -18.66 7.20 -4.24
CA ALA A 86 -18.43 5.83 -4.68
C ALA A 86 -19.68 5.30 -5.41
N SER A 87 -19.49 4.80 -6.64
CA SER A 87 -20.58 4.26 -7.46
C SER A 87 -20.95 2.81 -7.10
N ASP A 88 -20.08 2.10 -6.39
CA ASP A 88 -20.24 0.68 -6.07
C ASP A 88 -19.80 0.41 -4.62
N ILE A 89 -20.72 0.70 -3.70
CA ILE A 89 -20.54 0.46 -2.26
C ILE A 89 -20.38 -1.05 -1.95
N PRO A 90 -21.21 -1.96 -2.51
CA PRO A 90 -21.08 -3.39 -2.24
C PRO A 90 -19.69 -3.94 -2.55
N ARG A 91 -19.07 -3.53 -3.66
CA ARG A 91 -17.71 -3.95 -4.01
C ARG A 91 -16.66 -3.45 -3.03
N VAL A 92 -16.80 -2.22 -2.53
CA VAL A 92 -15.86 -1.68 -1.53
C VAL A 92 -15.99 -2.44 -0.20
N ASP A 93 -17.22 -2.71 0.23
CA ASP A 93 -17.47 -3.51 1.44
C ASP A 93 -16.91 -4.93 1.30
N GLN A 94 -17.11 -5.57 0.15
CA GLN A 94 -16.52 -6.88 -0.14
C GLN A 94 -14.99 -6.81 -0.06
N GLY A 95 -14.38 -5.80 -0.67
CA GLY A 95 -12.94 -5.55 -0.60
C GLY A 95 -12.42 -5.46 0.84
N ILE A 96 -13.10 -4.71 1.71
CA ILE A 96 -12.73 -4.58 3.13
C ILE A 96 -12.77 -5.93 3.85
N ARG A 97 -13.76 -6.78 3.53
CA ARG A 97 -13.94 -8.10 4.16
C ARG A 97 -12.90 -9.12 3.70
N ILE A 98 -12.54 -9.14 2.42
CA ILE A 98 -11.59 -10.15 1.87
C ILE A 98 -10.12 -9.77 2.11
N THR A 99 -9.82 -8.48 2.29
CA THR A 99 -8.43 -7.99 2.41
C THR A 99 -7.61 -8.71 3.50
N PRO A 100 -8.12 -8.97 4.72
CA PRO A 100 -7.37 -9.74 5.71
C PRO A 100 -6.98 -11.14 5.23
N GLY A 101 -7.86 -11.83 4.52
CA GLY A 101 -7.57 -13.12 3.90
C GLY A 101 -6.46 -13.01 2.85
N ILE A 102 -6.52 -11.98 1.99
CA ILE A 102 -5.47 -11.72 0.99
C ILE A 102 -4.11 -11.48 1.66
N ILE A 103 -4.06 -10.69 2.73
CA ILE A 103 -2.82 -10.43 3.49
C ILE A 103 -2.26 -11.74 4.06
N TRP A 104 -3.10 -12.56 4.70
CA TRP A 104 -2.68 -13.85 5.22
C TRP A 104 -2.17 -14.79 4.14
N THR A 105 -2.86 -14.87 2.99
CA THR A 105 -2.42 -15.69 1.86
C THR A 105 -1.09 -15.20 1.29
N LEU A 106 -0.89 -13.88 1.16
CA LEU A 106 0.38 -13.31 0.69
C LEU A 106 1.52 -13.64 1.66
N LEU A 107 1.36 -13.34 2.95
CA LEU A 107 2.41 -13.57 3.94
C LEU A 107 2.70 -15.05 4.15
N GLY A 108 1.65 -15.87 4.27
CA GLY A 108 1.78 -17.32 4.41
C GLY A 108 2.38 -17.96 3.16
N GLY A 109 1.93 -17.57 1.97
CA GLY A 109 2.50 -18.01 0.70
C GLY A 109 3.98 -17.65 0.57
N THR A 110 4.36 -16.41 0.91
CA THR A 110 5.77 -16.00 0.92
C THR A 110 6.59 -16.78 1.94
N ALA A 111 6.07 -17.02 3.14
CA ALA A 111 6.76 -17.83 4.15
C ALA A 111 7.00 -19.27 3.67
N LEU A 112 6.00 -19.88 3.01
CA LEU A 112 6.14 -21.21 2.41
C LEU A 112 7.16 -21.22 1.26
N ILE A 113 7.16 -20.21 0.40
CA ILE A 113 8.15 -20.08 -0.69
C ILE A 113 9.56 -19.94 -0.11
N VAL A 114 9.76 -19.06 0.87
CA VAL A 114 11.05 -18.86 1.54
C VAL A 114 11.51 -20.16 2.19
N LEU A 115 10.63 -20.86 2.92
CA LEU A 115 10.94 -22.14 3.54
C LEU A 115 11.32 -23.20 2.50
N ALA A 116 10.59 -23.28 1.39
CA ALA A 116 10.87 -24.21 0.31
C ALA A 116 12.23 -23.92 -0.35
N LEU A 117 12.55 -22.63 -0.60
CA LEU A 117 13.85 -22.24 -1.14
C LEU A 117 14.99 -22.65 -0.21
N VAL A 118 14.83 -22.43 1.09
CA VAL A 118 15.83 -22.81 2.11
C VAL A 118 16.03 -24.32 2.17
N LEU A 119 14.95 -25.11 2.17
CA LEU A 119 15.01 -26.56 2.37
C LEU A 119 15.37 -27.36 1.12
N PHE A 120 14.95 -26.92 -0.07
CA PHE A 120 15.07 -27.70 -1.30
C PHE A 120 16.14 -27.21 -2.28
N THR A 121 16.79 -26.08 -1.99
CA THR A 121 17.88 -25.57 -2.84
C THR A 121 19.24 -25.97 -2.24
N PRO A 122 20.21 -26.47 -3.03
CA PRO A 122 21.53 -26.90 -2.54
C PRO A 122 22.33 -25.82 -1.78
N LYS A 123 21.92 -24.55 -1.91
CA LYS A 123 22.50 -23.39 -1.22
C LYS A 123 21.43 -22.56 -0.48
N GLY A 124 20.24 -23.12 -0.25
CA GLY A 124 19.09 -22.37 0.28
C GLY A 124 19.31 -21.78 1.68
N ALA A 125 20.15 -22.41 2.49
CA ALA A 125 20.53 -21.91 3.82
C ALA A 125 21.86 -21.14 3.82
N SER A 126 22.47 -20.93 2.65
CA SER A 126 23.77 -20.26 2.56
C SER A 126 23.59 -18.74 2.71
N PRO A 127 24.54 -18.02 3.35
CA PRO A 127 24.44 -16.57 3.54
C PRO A 127 24.22 -15.80 2.24
N GLU A 128 24.73 -16.31 1.11
CA GLU A 128 24.62 -15.69 -0.20
C GLU A 128 23.17 -15.63 -0.72
N THR A 129 22.24 -16.39 -0.14
CA THR A 129 20.82 -16.34 -0.49
C THR A 129 20.03 -15.29 0.29
N LEU A 130 20.57 -14.78 1.40
CA LEU A 130 19.91 -13.80 2.25
C LEU A 130 19.42 -12.55 1.49
N PRO A 131 20.18 -11.96 0.54
CA PRO A 131 19.71 -10.80 -0.21
C PRO A 131 18.42 -11.07 -0.99
N VAL A 132 18.31 -12.26 -1.60
CA VAL A 132 17.14 -12.68 -2.38
C VAL A 132 15.95 -12.94 -1.46
N LEU A 133 16.16 -13.64 -0.34
CA LEU A 133 15.10 -13.90 0.64
C LEU A 133 14.59 -12.59 1.27
N GLY A 134 15.50 -11.69 1.63
CA GLY A 134 15.17 -10.37 2.17
C GLY A 134 14.35 -9.53 1.20
N LEU A 135 14.66 -9.58 -0.10
CA LEU A 135 13.88 -8.94 -1.15
C LEU A 135 12.45 -9.48 -1.19
N LEU A 136 12.27 -10.81 -1.21
CA LEU A 136 10.95 -11.45 -1.26
C LEU A 136 10.09 -11.08 -0.04
N VAL A 137 10.67 -11.18 1.16
CA VAL A 137 10.00 -10.85 2.42
C VAL A 137 9.61 -9.38 2.47
N THR A 138 10.51 -8.48 2.10
CA THR A 138 10.26 -7.03 2.12
C THR A 138 9.15 -6.66 1.15
N PHE A 139 9.13 -7.26 -0.04
CA PHE A 139 8.10 -7.01 -1.05
C PHE A 139 6.71 -7.47 -0.56
N ALA A 140 6.61 -8.70 -0.04
CA ALA A 140 5.36 -9.24 0.47
C ALA A 140 4.84 -8.46 1.69
N ALA A 141 5.73 -8.09 2.61
CA ALA A 141 5.40 -7.28 3.78
C ALA A 141 4.95 -5.87 3.37
N GLY A 142 5.63 -5.23 2.42
CA GLY A 142 5.29 -3.90 1.92
C GLY A 142 3.93 -3.84 1.22
N ILE A 143 3.62 -4.83 0.38
CA ILE A 143 2.29 -4.95 -0.24
C ILE A 143 1.22 -5.16 0.83
N SER A 144 1.46 -6.08 1.77
CA SER A 144 0.53 -6.40 2.85
C SER A 144 0.24 -5.19 3.73
N ALA A 145 1.26 -4.40 4.07
CA ALA A 145 1.12 -3.14 4.80
C ALA A 145 0.29 -2.11 4.02
N GLY A 146 0.49 -2.01 2.70
CA GLY A 146 -0.31 -1.16 1.83
C GLY A 146 -1.80 -1.55 1.81
N LEU A 147 -2.09 -2.85 1.69
CA LEU A 147 -3.44 -3.39 1.76
C LEU A 147 -4.09 -3.13 3.13
N ALA A 148 -3.36 -3.36 4.22
CA ALA A 148 -3.84 -3.09 5.57
C ALA A 148 -4.18 -1.62 5.78
N TYR A 149 -3.32 -0.71 5.29
CA TYR A 149 -3.55 0.73 5.33
C TYR A 149 -4.81 1.13 4.56
N VAL A 150 -4.98 0.65 3.32
CA VAL A 150 -6.16 1.01 2.53
C VAL A 150 -7.44 0.40 3.09
N ARG A 151 -7.40 -0.83 3.61
CA ARG A 151 -8.52 -1.39 4.36
C ARG A 151 -8.91 -0.50 5.53
N ARG A 152 -7.93 -0.06 6.34
CA ARG A 152 -8.17 0.84 7.47
C ARG A 152 -8.76 2.17 7.01
N LEU A 153 -8.29 2.71 5.89
CA LEU A 153 -8.80 3.95 5.30
C LEU A 153 -10.27 3.83 4.88
N MET A 154 -10.65 2.72 4.26
CA MET A 154 -12.03 2.46 3.82
C MET A 154 -12.96 2.19 5.00
N ALA A 155 -12.52 1.38 5.98
CA ALA A 155 -13.29 1.04 7.16
C ALA A 155 -13.58 2.28 8.05
N ASN A 156 -12.65 3.24 8.10
CA ASN A 156 -12.79 4.49 8.87
C ASN A 156 -13.20 5.68 7.99
N SER A 157 -13.81 5.43 6.84
CA SER A 157 -14.12 6.47 5.84
C SER A 157 -15.04 7.57 6.38
N ALA A 158 -16.06 7.21 7.17
CA ALA A 158 -17.00 8.14 7.78
C ALA A 158 -16.29 9.17 8.67
N ASP A 159 -15.50 8.72 9.66
CA ASP A 159 -14.78 9.59 10.59
C ASP A 159 -13.74 10.47 9.90
N LEU A 160 -13.07 9.93 8.87
CA LEU A 160 -12.10 10.67 8.08
C LEU A 160 -12.77 11.77 7.25
N TYR A 161 -13.95 11.49 6.69
CA TYR A 161 -14.72 12.45 5.92
C TYR A 161 -15.32 13.54 6.81
N ALA A 162 -15.89 13.18 7.97
CA ALA A 162 -16.41 14.13 8.95
C ALA A 162 -15.32 15.12 9.41
N ARG A 163 -14.13 14.62 9.79
CA ARG A 163 -12.98 15.48 10.15
C ARG A 163 -12.52 16.38 9.02
N TRP A 164 -12.59 15.90 7.77
CA TRP A 164 -12.26 16.73 6.61
C TRP A 164 -13.27 17.84 6.38
N LEU A 165 -14.58 17.56 6.52
CA LEU A 165 -15.64 18.56 6.44
C LEU A 165 -15.50 19.63 7.52
N HIS A 166 -15.26 19.24 8.78
CA HIS A 166 -15.05 20.18 9.88
C HIS A 166 -13.89 21.14 9.60
N ARG A 167 -12.74 20.64 9.11
CA ARG A 167 -11.59 21.51 8.74
C ARG A 167 -11.91 22.44 7.57
N LYS A 168 -12.68 21.97 6.59
CA LYS A 168 -13.09 22.78 5.44
C LYS A 168 -14.02 23.92 5.85
N GLN A 169 -14.95 23.67 6.77
CA GLN A 169 -15.90 24.66 7.28
C GLN A 169 -15.26 25.64 8.27
N GLY A 170 -14.34 25.16 9.12
CA GLY A 170 -13.61 26.00 10.09
C GLY A 170 -12.62 27.00 9.45
N GLY A 171 -12.14 26.73 8.24
CA GLY A 171 -11.28 27.64 7.47
C GLY A 171 -12.03 28.60 6.53
N GLN A 172 -13.36 28.72 6.67
CA GLN A 172 -14.21 29.69 5.95
C GLN A 172 -14.75 30.80 6.86
N ARG A 173 -14.27 30.90 8.11
CA ARG A 173 -14.41 32.09 8.95
C ARG A 173 -13.17 32.96 8.80
#